data_AF-A0A0E3KNM5-F1
#
_entry.id   AF-A0A0E3KNM5-F1
#
_cell.length_a   1.000
_cell.length_b   1.000
_cell.length_c   1.000
_cell.angle_alpha   90.00
_cell.angle_beta   90.00
_cell.angle_gamma   90.00
#
_symmetry.space_group_name_H-M   'P 1'
#
loop_
_entity.id
_entity.type
_entity.pdbx_description
1 polymer ?
#
loop_
_entity_poly.entity_id
_entity_poly.type
_entity_poly.pdbx_seq_one_letter_code
_entity_poly.pdbx_strand_id
1 'polypeptide(L)'
;VKEPLNFNAYLAYTIFVSGWIYPIVVHWVWSVNGWLSYFQYPGLPGKDWHLFGSGMIDYAGSAVIHMTGGFTGMMGAWLVGPRLGRFDSMGNPVDMPGHSVVLTVLGTMLLWFGWYGFNPG
;
A
#
# COMPACT_ATOMS: atom_id res chain seq x y z
N VAL A 1 10.28 -7.31 24.45
CA VAL A 1 10.71 -6.32 23.43
C VAL A 1 9.54 -5.38 23.21
N LYS A 2 9.71 -4.08 23.48
CA LYS A 2 8.64 -3.09 23.40
C LYS A 2 8.35 -2.83 21.91
N GLU A 3 7.22 -3.29 21.40
CA GLU A 3 6.75 -2.89 20.08
C GLU A 3 6.53 -1.37 20.10
N PRO A 4 7.06 -0.60 19.11
CA PRO A 4 6.93 0.85 19.11
C PRO A 4 5.51 1.33 18.77
N LEU A 5 4.59 0.44 18.44
CA LEU A 5 3.27 0.82 17.93
C LEU A 5 2.26 0.97 19.07
N ASN A 6 1.96 2.23 19.42
CA ASN A 6 0.84 2.55 20.29
C ASN A 6 -0.48 2.18 19.58
N PHE A 7 -1.36 1.42 20.25
CA PHE A 7 -2.67 1.02 19.71
C PHE A 7 -3.51 2.20 19.22
N ASN A 8 -3.51 3.32 19.95
CA ASN A 8 -4.25 4.53 19.53
C ASN A 8 -3.65 5.15 18.27
N ALA A 9 -2.32 5.11 18.13
CA ALA A 9 -1.65 5.57 16.91
C ALA A 9 -1.99 4.67 15.72
N TYR A 10 -2.07 3.35 15.93
CA TYR A 10 -2.50 2.40 14.90
C TYR A 10 -3.95 2.65 14.45
N LEU A 11 -4.87 2.89 15.39
CA LEU A 11 -6.26 3.21 15.05
C LEU A 11 -6.37 4.52 14.27
N ALA A 12 -5.70 5.59 14.75
CA ALA A 12 -5.70 6.87 14.07
C ALA A 12 -5.11 6.75 12.65
N TYR A 13 -4.00 6.02 12.50
CA TYR A 13 -3.40 5.73 11.20
C TYR A 13 -4.37 4.98 10.29
N THR A 14 -5.01 3.92 10.79
CA THR A 14 -5.94 3.10 10.01
C THR A 14 -7.13 3.93 9.52
N ILE A 15 -7.73 4.74 10.39
CA ILE A 15 -8.85 5.63 10.03
C ILE A 15 -8.41 6.66 8.99
N PHE A 16 -7.22 7.24 9.14
CA PHE A 16 -6.72 8.25 8.21
C PHE A 16 -6.41 7.65 6.83
N VAL A 17 -5.72 6.51 6.77
CA VAL A 17 -5.41 5.85 5.50
C VAL A 17 -6.69 5.37 4.82
N SER A 18 -7.60 4.72 5.55
CA SER A 18 -8.82 4.14 4.97
C SER A 18 -9.91 5.17 4.66
N GLY A 19 -10.03 6.22 5.47
CA GLY A 19 -11.07 7.25 5.34
C GLY A 19 -10.66 8.45 4.48
N TRP A 20 -9.36 8.69 4.29
CA TRP A 20 -8.88 9.85 3.55
C TRP A 20 -7.96 9.49 2.38
N ILE A 21 -6.82 8.84 2.64
CA ILE A 21 -5.82 8.58 1.59
C ILE A 21 -6.38 7.64 0.52
N TYR A 22 -6.89 6.49 0.94
CA TYR A 22 -7.36 5.45 0.03
C TYR A 22 -8.52 5.90 -0.86
N PRO A 23 -9.60 6.55 -0.35
CA PRO A 23 -10.71 7.01 -1.20
C PRO A 23 -10.28 8.04 -2.25
N ILE A 24 -9.32 8.91 -1.92
CA ILE A 24 -8.78 9.89 -2.87
C ILE A 24 -8.02 9.19 -4.00
N VAL A 25 -7.13 8.24 -3.68
CA VAL A 25 -6.37 7.49 -4.70
C VAL A 25 -7.29 6.63 -5.55
N VAL A 26 -8.27 5.95 -4.95
CA VAL A 26 -9.32 5.20 -5.66
C VAL A 26 -10.08 6.13 -6.60
N HIS A 27 -10.46 7.32 -6.14
CA HIS A 27 -11.17 8.27 -6.98
C HIS A 27 -10.32 8.69 -8.18
N TRP A 28 -9.02 8.94 -8.00
CA TRP A 28 -8.14 9.36 -9.09
C TRP A 28 -8.03 8.34 -10.23
N VAL A 29 -7.93 7.05 -9.91
CA VAL A 29 -7.61 5.99 -10.88
C VAL A 29 -8.85 5.21 -11.33
N TRP A 30 -9.77 4.88 -10.42
CA TRP A 30 -10.92 4.00 -10.71
C TRP A 30 -12.25 4.72 -10.86
N SER A 31 -12.36 6.00 -10.48
CA SER A 31 -13.59 6.76 -10.77
C SER A 31 -13.64 7.16 -12.23
N VAL A 32 -14.84 7.12 -12.83
CA VAL A 32 -15.12 7.68 -14.17
C VAL A 32 -14.68 9.15 -14.28
N ASN A 33 -14.76 9.90 -13.18
CA ASN A 33 -14.37 11.31 -13.10
C ASN A 33 -12.93 11.52 -12.61
N GLY A 34 -12.21 10.44 -12.29
CA GLY A 34 -10.85 10.46 -11.80
C GLY A 34 -9.86 10.94 -12.84
N TRP A 35 -9.00 11.91 -12.51
CA TRP A 35 -8.12 12.55 -13.49
C TRP A 35 -7.17 11.57 -14.20
N LEU A 36 -6.74 10.50 -13.52
CA LEU A 36 -5.89 9.41 -14.04
C LEU A 36 -6.68 8.25 -14.63
N SER A 37 -8.01 8.27 -14.60
CA SER A 37 -8.78 7.06 -14.89
C SER A 37 -8.70 6.63 -16.34
N TYR A 38 -8.58 5.31 -16.55
CA TYR A 38 -8.70 4.67 -17.86
C TYR A 38 -10.03 5.00 -18.57
N PHE A 39 -11.12 5.19 -17.82
CA PHE A 39 -12.44 5.50 -18.39
C PHE A 39 -12.50 6.86 -19.10
N GLN A 40 -11.47 7.70 -18.96
CA GLN A 40 -11.43 9.04 -19.56
C GLN A 40 -10.86 9.06 -21.00
N TYR A 41 -10.84 7.93 -21.73
CA TYR A 41 -10.24 7.83 -23.07
C TYR A 41 -11.26 7.58 -24.22
N PRO A 42 -11.17 8.23 -25.43
CA PRO A 42 -10.22 9.24 -25.97
C PRO A 42 -10.82 10.62 -26.40
N GLY A 43 -9.99 11.69 -26.41
CA GLY A 43 -10.18 12.91 -27.23
C GLY A 43 -10.39 14.27 -26.54
N LEU A 44 -10.33 14.33 -25.20
CA LEU A 44 -10.68 15.54 -24.45
C LEU A 44 -9.53 16.59 -24.42
N PRO A 45 -9.79 17.87 -24.76
CA PRO A 45 -8.79 18.95 -24.67
C PRO A 45 -8.26 19.13 -23.24
N GLY A 46 -6.94 19.32 -23.08
CA GLY A 46 -6.31 19.60 -21.78
C GLY A 46 -5.82 18.38 -20.98
N LYS A 47 -5.72 17.21 -21.63
CA LYS A 47 -5.26 15.94 -21.03
C LYS A 47 -3.90 15.45 -21.58
N ASP A 48 -3.11 16.36 -22.15
CA ASP A 48 -1.82 16.08 -22.81
C ASP A 48 -0.74 15.49 -21.87
N TRP A 49 -1.01 15.47 -20.57
CA TRP A 49 -0.14 14.89 -19.54
C TRP A 49 -0.35 13.37 -19.38
N HIS A 50 -1.38 12.78 -19.99
CA HIS A 50 -1.58 11.32 -20.00
C HIS A 50 -0.41 10.63 -20.70
N LEU A 51 0.24 9.71 -19.99
CA LEU A 51 1.39 8.98 -20.52
C LEU A 51 0.95 8.10 -21.69
N PHE A 52 1.66 8.20 -22.82
CA PHE A 52 1.30 7.55 -24.09
C PHE A 52 -0.10 7.91 -24.60
N GLY A 53 -0.64 9.04 -24.12
CA GLY A 53 -2.03 9.40 -24.34
C GLY A 53 -2.94 8.27 -23.89
N SER A 54 -2.86 7.79 -22.66
CA SER A 54 -3.87 6.88 -22.09
C SER A 54 -4.02 7.18 -20.60
N GLY A 55 -5.22 6.96 -20.07
CA GLY A 55 -5.43 6.92 -18.63
C GLY A 55 -4.66 5.75 -18.00
N MET A 56 -4.41 5.84 -16.70
CA MET A 56 -3.76 4.79 -15.93
C MET A 56 -4.62 3.51 -15.91
N ILE A 57 -4.01 2.41 -16.32
CA ILE A 57 -4.61 1.08 -16.25
C ILE A 57 -4.09 0.39 -15.01
N ASP A 58 -4.97 0.19 -14.04
CA ASP A 58 -4.70 -0.62 -12.86
C ASP A 58 -5.91 -1.53 -12.64
N TYR A 59 -5.78 -2.82 -12.93
CA TYR A 59 -6.94 -3.73 -12.97
C TYR A 59 -7.39 -4.15 -11.57
N ALA A 60 -6.44 -4.70 -10.78
CA ALA A 60 -6.70 -5.22 -9.44
C ALA A 60 -5.94 -4.44 -8.35
N GLY A 61 -5.43 -3.24 -8.64
CA GLY A 61 -4.90 -2.35 -7.61
C GLY A 61 -3.43 -2.56 -7.31
N SER A 62 -2.61 -2.92 -8.30
CA SER A 62 -1.15 -2.96 -8.14
C SER A 62 -0.62 -1.61 -7.63
N ALA A 63 -1.18 -0.51 -8.12
CA ALA A 63 -0.86 0.82 -7.65
C ALA A 63 -1.85 1.30 -6.60
N VAL A 64 -3.16 1.26 -6.89
CA VAL A 64 -4.22 1.82 -6.02
C VAL A 64 -4.20 1.19 -4.63
N ILE A 65 -3.94 -0.12 -4.54
CA ILE A 65 -3.92 -0.86 -3.28
C ILE A 65 -2.48 -1.11 -2.82
N HIS A 66 -1.67 -1.83 -3.60
CA HIS A 66 -0.38 -2.31 -3.13
C HIS A 66 0.69 -1.22 -3.06
N MET A 67 0.82 -0.37 -4.09
CA MET A 67 1.76 0.75 -4.03
C MET A 67 1.35 1.78 -2.98
N THR A 68 0.07 2.15 -2.89
CA THR A 68 -0.43 3.05 -1.84
C THR A 68 -0.15 2.50 -0.44
N GLY A 69 -0.48 1.23 -0.19
CA GLY A 69 -0.19 0.55 1.07
C GLY A 69 1.32 0.46 1.35
N GLY A 70 2.12 0.17 0.33
CA GLY A 70 3.58 0.10 0.42
C GLY A 70 4.22 1.44 0.76
N PHE A 71 3.81 2.53 0.09
CA PHE A 71 4.31 3.88 0.35
C PHE A 71 3.87 4.39 1.73
N THR A 72 2.62 4.20 2.11
CA THR A 72 2.14 4.60 3.44
C THR A 72 2.85 3.83 4.55
N GLY A 73 3.06 2.52 4.36
CA GLY A 73 3.86 1.69 5.27
C GLY A 73 5.32 2.10 5.33
N MET A 74 5.94 2.44 4.19
CA MET A 74 7.31 2.95 4.11
C MET A 74 7.46 4.29 4.84
N MET A 75 6.55 5.24 4.59
CA MET A 75 6.55 6.53 5.29
C MET A 75 6.33 6.36 6.78
N GLY A 76 5.41 5.47 7.19
CA GLY A 76 5.19 5.12 8.59
C GLY A 76 6.46 4.55 9.25
N ALA A 77 7.13 3.62 8.58
CA ALA A 77 8.39 3.04 9.08
C ALA A 77 9.51 4.08 9.18
N TRP A 78 9.61 5.01 8.22
CA TRP A 78 10.59 6.09 8.25
C TRP A 78 10.35 7.07 9.40
N LEU A 79 9.10 7.46 9.64
CA LEU A 79 8.73 8.39 10.71
C LEU A 79 8.84 7.79 12.11
N VAL A 80 8.46 6.52 12.28
CA VAL A 80 8.59 5.81 13.57
C VAL A 80 10.05 5.49 13.87
N GLY A 81 10.85 5.24 12.83
CA GLY A 81 12.23 4.84 12.95
C GLY A 81 12.41 3.35 13.21
N PRO A 82 13.67 2.89 13.30
CA PRO A 82 13.99 1.48 13.43
C PRO A 82 13.59 0.92 14.79
N ARG A 83 13.25 -0.37 14.80
CA ARG A 83 12.99 -1.11 16.05
C ARG A 83 14.25 -1.13 16.92
N LEU A 84 14.08 -1.11 18.24
CA LEU A 84 15.18 -1.27 19.18
C LEU A 84 15.92 -2.59 18.92
N GLY A 85 17.25 -2.52 18.84
CA GLY A 85 18.09 -3.68 18.52
C GLY A 85 18.11 -4.08 17.05
N ARG A 86 17.47 -3.33 16.14
CA ARG A 86 17.59 -3.56 14.69
C ARG A 86 19.02 -3.31 14.17
N PHE A 87 19.74 -2.39 14.81
CA PHE A 87 21.11 -2.03 14.44
C PHE A 87 22.03 -2.13 15.65
N ASP A 88 23.27 -2.60 15.44
CA ASP A 88 24.31 -2.65 16.47
C ASP A 88 24.93 -1.26 16.72
N SER A 89 25.91 -1.19 17.64
CA SER A 89 26.60 0.07 17.96
C SER A 89 27.43 0.65 16.80
N MET A 90 27.73 -0.16 15.78
CA MET A 90 28.42 0.23 14.56
C MET A 90 27.43 0.56 13.42
N GLY A 91 26.12 0.46 13.65
CA GLY A 91 25.07 0.71 12.67
C GLY A 91 24.80 -0.46 11.73
N ASN A 92 25.40 -1.64 11.95
CA ASN A 92 25.15 -2.80 11.11
C ASN A 92 23.78 -3.42 11.43
N PRO A 93 23.06 -3.93 10.43
CA PRO A 93 21.78 -4.60 10.65
C PRO A 93 21.98 -5.89 11.45
N VAL A 94 21.13 -6.07 12.47
CA VAL A 94 21.07 -7.30 13.27
C VAL A 94 19.86 -8.12 12.80
N ASP A 95 20.09 -9.41 12.56
CA ASP A 95 19.02 -10.34 12.17
C ASP A 95 17.97 -10.47 13.27
N MET A 96 16.71 -10.30 12.87
CA MET A 96 15.55 -10.47 13.75
C MET A 96 14.79 -11.71 13.25
N PRO A 97 14.98 -12.89 13.87
CA PRO A 97 14.37 -14.11 13.41
C PRO A 97 12.84 -14.05 13.50
N GLY A 98 12.18 -14.65 12.52
CA GLY A 98 10.72 -14.74 12.49
C GLY A 98 10.19 -15.56 13.67
N HIS A 99 9.03 -15.14 14.20
CA HIS A 99 8.46 -15.76 15.40
C HIS A 99 7.85 -17.15 15.15
N SER A 100 7.34 -17.42 13.94
CA SER A 100 6.75 -18.73 13.58
C SER A 100 6.65 -18.90 12.07
N VAL A 101 7.37 -19.90 11.53
CA VAL A 101 7.31 -20.25 10.10
C VAL A 101 5.94 -20.82 9.73
N VAL A 102 5.31 -21.59 10.63
CA VAL A 102 3.99 -22.20 10.39
C VAL A 102 2.93 -21.12 10.16
N LEU A 103 2.92 -20.06 10.97
CA LEU A 103 1.98 -18.94 10.80
C LEU A 103 2.26 -18.15 9.52
N THR A 104 3.53 -17.95 9.15
CA THR A 104 3.90 -17.31 7.89
C THR A 104 3.40 -18.10 6.68
N VAL A 105 3.58 -19.43 6.68
CA VAL A 105 3.11 -20.30 5.59
C VAL A 105 1.59 -20.29 5.54
N LEU A 106 0.90 -20.45 6.67
CA LEU A 106 -0.56 -20.39 6.73
C LEU A 106 -1.10 -19.06 6.18
N GLY A 107 -0.54 -17.93 6.64
CA GLY A 107 -0.92 -16.61 6.15
C GLY A 107 -0.67 -16.44 4.65
N THR A 108 0.46 -16.96 4.15
CA THR A 108 0.78 -16.93 2.71
C THR A 108 -0.22 -17.75 1.90
N MET A 109 -0.61 -18.93 2.36
CA MET A 109 -1.61 -19.76 1.68
C MET A 109 -2.99 -19.08 1.66
N LEU A 110 -3.40 -18.44 2.76
CA LEU A 110 -4.63 -17.67 2.83
C LEU A 110 -4.61 -16.46 1.88
N LEU A 111 -3.50 -15.71 1.84
CA LEU A 111 -3.32 -14.60 0.92
C LEU A 111 -3.38 -15.06 -0.53
N TRP A 112 -2.67 -16.14 -0.87
CA TRP A 112 -2.65 -16.69 -2.21
C TRP A 112 -4.04 -17.17 -2.65
N PHE A 113 -4.74 -17.91 -1.79
CA PHE A 113 -6.12 -18.31 -2.06
C PHE A 113 -7.05 -17.11 -2.25
N GLY A 114 -6.99 -16.12 -1.35
CA GLY A 114 -7.78 -14.90 -1.47
C GLY A 114 -7.47 -14.09 -2.73
N TRP A 115 -6.24 -14.18 -3.24
CA TRP A 115 -5.82 -13.49 -4.46
C TRP A 115 -6.60 -13.94 -5.72
N TYR A 116 -7.09 -15.18 -5.74
CA TYR A 116 -7.98 -15.66 -6.80
C TYR A 116 -9.36 -15.00 -6.79
N GLY A 117 -9.82 -14.48 -5.65
CA GLY A 117 -11.02 -13.65 -5.59
C GLY A 117 -10.73 -12.17 -5.89
N PHE A 118 -9.52 -11.71 -5.56
CA PHE A 118 -9.13 -10.31 -5.69
C PHE A 118 -8.80 -9.88 -7.12
N ASN A 119 -8.12 -10.72 -7.90
CA ASN A 119 -7.71 -10.35 -9.26
C ASN A 119 -8.85 -10.38 -10.29
N PRO A 120 -9.65 -11.46 -10.43
CA PRO A 120 -10.71 -11.54 -11.44
C PRO A 120 -12.09 -11.06 -10.95
N GLY A 121 -12.22 -10.75 -9.65
CA GLY A 121 -13.48 -10.41 -8.99
C GLY A 121 -13.99 -9.00 -9.26
#